data_AF-A0A662UII5-F1
#
_entry.id   AF-A0A662UII5-F1
#
_cell.length_a   1.000
_cell.length_b   1.000
_cell.length_c   1.000
_cell.angle_alpha   90.00
_cell.angle_beta   90.00
_cell.angle_gamma   90.00
#
_symmetry.space_group_name_H-M   'P 1'
#
loop_
_entity.id
_entity.type
_entity.pdbx_description
1 polymer ?
#
loop_
_entity_poly.entity_id
_entity_poly.type
_entity_poly.pdbx_seq_one_letter_code
_entity_poly.pdbx_strand_id
1 'polypeptide(L)'
;MAEKKTSTTRRAVAYAVLRRGEIPEFVDEVEKKHGYKVVKTFVDWADVIATKGRFKELSEMLTLIHRGELKVDAVFVPSVRVFRNLDLYLFVKRLLELNGVELRSIRRREKHTWKTQTERLRETSRRNFIIEMILYAMIWGAGIYLMYILREPILTILIVATLALTGYTYYTKTYKVRKRLLKKLEELDRVDTLKNKRNVRFNITLKGVEVIETPF
;
A
#
# COMPACT_ATOMS: atom_id res chain seq x y z
N MET A 1 7.15 42.83 -23.25
CA MET A 1 6.43 42.46 -22.02
C MET A 1 6.39 40.94 -21.95
N ALA A 2 7.22 40.33 -21.10
CA ALA A 2 7.27 38.89 -20.95
C ALA A 2 6.25 38.47 -19.87
N GLU A 3 5.26 37.66 -20.26
CA GLU A 3 4.33 37.03 -19.32
C GLU A 3 5.11 36.18 -18.32
N LYS A 4 5.01 36.57 -17.05
CA LYS A 4 5.48 35.81 -15.90
C LYS A 4 4.70 34.48 -15.88
N LYS A 5 5.35 33.39 -16.30
CA LYS A 5 4.90 32.03 -15.96
C LYS A 5 4.78 31.97 -14.43
N THR A 6 3.55 32.00 -13.92
CA THR A 6 3.24 31.67 -12.54
C THR A 6 3.79 30.28 -12.26
N SER A 7 4.95 30.18 -11.59
CA SER A 7 5.42 28.90 -11.11
C SER A 7 4.40 28.44 -10.07
N THR A 8 3.53 27.51 -10.43
CA THR A 8 2.67 26.82 -9.47
C THR A 8 3.58 26.09 -8.50
N THR A 9 3.87 26.73 -7.37
CA THR A 9 4.66 26.14 -6.29
C THR A 9 3.94 24.89 -5.84
N ARG A 10 4.54 23.72 -6.07
CA ARG A 10 3.92 22.45 -5.74
C ARG A 10 3.70 22.37 -4.23
N ARG A 11 2.50 21.97 -3.82
CA ARG A 11 2.07 21.97 -2.42
C ARG A 11 2.20 20.57 -1.84
N ALA A 12 2.71 20.46 -0.63
CA ALA A 12 2.89 19.17 0.03
C ALA A 12 2.36 19.17 1.47
N VAL A 13 2.08 17.97 1.97
CA VAL A 13 1.87 17.69 3.39
C VAL A 13 3.01 16.82 3.91
N ALA A 14 3.47 17.10 5.12
CA ALA A 14 4.41 16.23 5.83
C ALA A 14 3.66 15.39 6.87
N TYR A 15 3.84 14.06 6.85
CA TYR A 15 3.29 13.16 7.86
C TYR A 15 4.40 12.35 8.54
N ALA A 16 4.37 12.29 9.87
CA ALA A 16 5.34 11.57 10.68
C ALA A 16 4.68 10.78 11.82
N VAL A 17 5.34 9.70 12.23
CA VAL A 17 5.09 9.05 13.52
C VAL A 17 6.36 9.20 14.35
N LEU A 18 6.28 9.93 15.46
CA LEU A 18 7.43 10.34 16.27
C LEU A 18 7.24 9.92 17.74
N ARG A 19 8.33 9.75 18.47
CA ARG A 19 8.28 9.65 19.95
C ARG A 19 8.12 11.04 20.56
N ARG A 20 7.53 11.12 21.75
CA ARG A 20 7.32 12.41 22.42
C ARG A 20 8.65 13.16 22.58
N GLY A 21 8.71 14.39 22.07
CA GLY A 21 9.92 15.23 22.12
C GLY A 21 10.80 15.21 20.86
N GLU A 22 10.53 14.35 19.88
CA GLU A 22 11.22 14.38 18.59
C GLU A 22 10.63 15.46 17.67
N ILE A 23 11.50 16.14 16.90
CA ILE A 23 11.13 17.18 15.94
C ILE A 23 11.15 16.58 14.53
N PRO A 24 10.17 16.88 13.65
CA PRO A 24 10.17 16.43 12.26
C PRO A 24 11.20 17.20 11.41
N GLU A 25 12.48 16.85 11.56
CA GLU A 25 13.61 17.46 10.83
C GLU A 25 13.52 17.31 9.30
N PHE A 26 12.71 16.37 8.83
CA PHE A 26 12.59 16.07 7.41
C PHE A 26 11.74 17.09 6.64
N VAL A 27 11.03 17.99 7.33
CA VAL A 27 10.25 19.07 6.69
C VAL A 27 11.17 19.96 5.86
N ASP A 28 12.31 20.35 6.43
CA ASP A 28 13.35 21.12 5.76
C ASP A 28 13.89 20.41 4.51
N GLU A 29 14.04 19.09 4.56
CA GLU A 29 14.49 18.31 3.40
C GLU A 29 13.45 18.32 2.27
N VAL A 30 12.15 18.29 2.60
CA VAL A 30 11.08 18.38 1.61
C VAL A 30 11.11 19.74 0.89
N GLU A 31 11.27 20.83 1.63
CA GLU A 31 11.27 22.16 1.02
C GLU A 31 12.53 22.44 0.21
N LYS A 32 13.71 22.14 0.76
CA LYS A 32 15.00 22.47 0.14
C LYS A 32 15.36 21.53 -1.02
N LYS A 33 15.10 20.22 -0.86
CA LYS A 33 15.62 19.18 -1.78
C LYS A 33 14.57 18.70 -2.79
N HIS A 34 13.29 18.76 -2.42
CA HIS A 34 12.21 18.33 -3.30
C HIS A 34 11.45 19.49 -3.94
N GLY A 35 11.66 20.74 -3.50
CA GLY A 35 11.08 21.94 -4.11
C GLY A 35 9.57 22.05 -3.92
N TYR A 36 9.02 21.43 -2.86
CA TYR A 36 7.62 21.56 -2.48
C TYR A 36 7.48 22.54 -1.32
N LYS A 37 6.38 23.28 -1.27
CA LYS A 37 6.02 24.07 -0.08
C LYS A 37 5.18 23.21 0.85
N VAL A 38 5.62 23.00 2.09
CA VAL A 38 4.85 22.22 3.07
C VAL A 38 3.74 23.10 3.63
N VAL A 39 2.49 22.71 3.38
CA VAL A 39 1.30 23.48 3.77
C VAL A 39 0.90 23.19 5.21
N LYS A 40 1.02 21.92 5.63
CA LYS A 40 0.67 21.46 6.98
C LYS A 40 1.52 20.23 7.31
N THR A 41 1.86 20.09 8.58
CA THR A 41 2.57 18.92 9.14
C THR A 41 1.64 18.20 10.10
N PHE A 42 1.50 16.89 9.93
CA PHE A 42 0.70 16.01 10.79
C PHE A 42 1.64 15.04 11.51
N VAL A 43 1.52 14.95 12.83
CA VAL A 43 2.41 14.13 13.66
C VAL A 43 1.60 13.26 14.61
N ASP A 44 1.58 11.96 14.37
CA ASP A 44 1.05 11.02 15.36
C ASP A 44 2.15 10.62 16.36
N TRP A 45 1.85 10.72 17.65
CA TRP A 45 2.79 10.30 18.70
C TRP A 45 2.74 8.78 18.89
N ALA A 46 3.89 8.13 18.75
CA ALA A 46 4.03 6.67 18.84
C ALA A 46 3.48 6.11 20.16
N ASP A 47 3.66 6.84 21.26
CA ASP A 47 3.18 6.46 22.60
C ASP A 47 1.66 6.46 22.66
N VAL A 48 1.02 7.47 22.05
CA VAL A 48 -0.44 7.61 21.98
C VAL A 48 -1.05 6.53 21.07
N ILE A 49 -0.38 6.20 19.97
CA ILE A 49 -0.79 5.07 19.12
C ILE A 49 -0.69 3.76 19.89
N ALA A 50 0.35 3.58 20.71
CA ALA A 50 0.52 2.35 21.50
C ALA A 50 -0.57 2.21 22.58
N THR A 51 -0.97 3.30 23.26
CA THR A 51 -2.01 3.24 24.30
C THR A 51 -3.43 3.22 23.74
N LYS A 52 -3.73 4.10 22.77
CA LYS A 52 -5.09 4.30 22.26
C LYS A 52 -5.40 3.48 21.01
N GLY A 53 -4.37 2.97 20.34
CA GLY A 53 -4.52 2.19 19.11
C GLY A 53 -5.09 2.98 17.94
N ARG A 54 -4.98 4.32 17.92
CA ARG A 54 -5.56 5.19 16.89
C ARG A 54 -4.52 6.12 16.28
N PHE A 55 -4.59 6.32 14.97
CA PHE A 55 -3.79 7.28 14.22
C PHE A 55 -4.65 8.52 13.97
N LYS A 56 -4.66 9.43 14.94
CA LYS A 56 -5.57 10.57 14.94
C LYS A 56 -5.21 11.56 13.83
N GLU A 57 -3.95 11.92 13.72
CA GLU A 57 -3.48 12.93 12.78
C GLU A 57 -3.49 12.39 11.34
N LEU A 58 -3.17 11.09 11.15
CA LEU A 58 -3.35 10.43 9.86
C LEU A 58 -4.81 10.45 9.39
N SER A 59 -5.74 10.16 10.32
CA SER A 59 -7.18 10.16 10.05
C SER A 59 -7.67 11.55 9.64
N GLU A 60 -7.23 12.59 10.34
CA GLU A 60 -7.56 13.98 10.03
C GLU A 60 -6.99 14.39 8.67
N MET A 61 -5.70 14.11 8.41
CA MET A 61 -5.04 14.43 7.14
C MET A 61 -5.79 13.87 5.94
N LEU A 62 -6.13 12.58 5.99
CA LEU A 62 -6.82 11.92 4.88
C LEU A 62 -8.24 12.42 4.71
N THR A 63 -8.92 12.74 5.81
CA THR A 63 -10.26 13.34 5.78
C THR A 63 -10.21 14.71 5.11
N LEU A 64 -9.26 15.57 5.47
CA LEU A 64 -9.10 16.91 4.90
C LEU A 64 -8.75 16.88 3.41
N ILE A 65 -7.88 15.95 2.99
CA ILE A 65 -7.51 15.76 1.58
C ILE A 65 -8.74 15.28 0.79
N HIS A 66 -9.46 14.27 1.30
CA HIS A 66 -10.61 13.68 0.62
C HIS A 66 -11.79 14.65 0.48
N ARG A 67 -12.02 15.49 1.50
CA ARG A 67 -13.05 16.55 1.45
C ARG A 67 -12.68 17.69 0.49
N GLY A 68 -11.43 17.75 0.04
CA GLY A 68 -10.90 18.84 -0.78
C GLY A 68 -10.59 20.12 0.01
N GLU A 69 -10.66 20.07 1.33
CA GLU A 69 -10.29 21.16 2.24
C GLU A 69 -8.76 21.41 2.21
N LEU A 70 -7.98 20.34 2.00
CA LEU A 70 -6.53 20.38 1.87
C LEU A 70 -6.08 20.00 0.46
N LYS A 71 -5.87 21.02 -0.40
CA LYS A 71 -5.37 20.84 -1.78
C LYS A 71 -3.84 20.75 -1.81
N VAL A 72 -3.32 19.55 -2.09
CA VAL A 72 -1.89 19.26 -2.17
C VAL A 72 -1.57 18.30 -3.31
N ASP A 73 -0.35 18.36 -3.82
CA ASP A 73 0.12 17.49 -4.90
C ASP A 73 0.80 16.23 -4.37
N ALA A 74 1.37 16.30 -3.15
CA ALA A 74 2.08 15.18 -2.55
C ALA A 74 1.98 15.12 -1.02
N VAL A 75 2.06 13.92 -0.47
CA VAL A 75 2.26 13.65 0.96
C VAL A 75 3.64 13.04 1.14
N PHE A 76 4.49 13.67 1.95
CA PHE A 76 5.82 13.20 2.28
C PHE A 76 5.83 12.49 3.63
N VAL A 77 6.44 11.32 3.66
CA VAL A 77 6.68 10.53 4.87
C VAL A 77 8.17 10.22 5.03
N PRO A 78 8.71 10.14 6.25
CA PRO A 78 10.11 9.77 6.46
C PRO A 78 10.41 8.35 5.97
N SER A 79 9.47 7.41 6.14
CA SER A 79 9.53 6.04 5.62
C SER A 79 8.12 5.48 5.48
N VAL A 80 7.88 4.58 4.53
CA VAL A 80 6.64 3.81 4.40
C VAL A 80 6.35 2.97 5.66
N ARG A 81 7.38 2.67 6.47
CA ARG A 81 7.22 1.92 7.73
C ARG A 81 6.37 2.65 8.78
N VAL A 82 6.11 3.95 8.63
CA VAL A 82 5.25 4.71 9.55
C VAL A 82 3.84 4.12 9.66
N PHE A 83 3.36 3.45 8.61
CA PHE A 83 2.02 2.85 8.60
C PHE A 83 1.93 1.52 9.37
N ARG A 84 3.05 0.97 9.87
CA ARG A 84 3.20 -0.29 10.65
C ARG A 84 2.69 -1.59 10.00
N ASN A 85 1.62 -1.53 9.20
CA ASN A 85 1.02 -2.64 8.47
C ASN A 85 0.89 -2.26 6.97
N LEU A 86 1.06 -3.25 6.10
CA LEU A 86 0.86 -3.16 4.66
C LEU A 86 -0.57 -2.71 4.31
N ASP A 87 -1.56 -3.10 5.12
CA ASP A 87 -2.98 -2.80 4.85
C ASP A 87 -3.26 -1.31 4.93
N LEU A 88 -2.74 -0.69 6.00
CA LEU A 88 -2.86 0.73 6.19
C LEU A 88 -2.09 1.50 5.11
N TYR A 89 -0.90 1.04 4.74
CA TYR A 89 -0.14 1.63 3.65
C TYR A 89 -0.89 1.61 2.32
N LEU A 90 -1.44 0.46 1.93
CA LEU A 90 -2.16 0.32 0.66
C LEU A 90 -3.45 1.16 0.64
N PHE A 91 -4.17 1.20 1.77
CA PHE A 91 -5.33 2.07 1.93
C PHE A 91 -5.00 3.55 1.75
N VAL A 92 -4.01 4.03 2.51
CA VAL A 92 -3.56 5.44 2.44
C VAL A 92 -3.11 5.77 1.02
N LYS A 93 -2.31 4.90 0.41
CA LYS A 93 -1.81 5.10 -0.94
C LYS A 93 -2.94 5.18 -1.97
N ARG A 94 -3.88 4.24 -1.96
CA ARG A 94 -5.02 4.25 -2.90
C ARG A 94 -5.90 5.48 -2.71
N LEU A 95 -6.18 5.85 -1.46
CA LEU A 95 -6.99 7.03 -1.16
C LEU A 95 -6.33 8.32 -1.67
N LEU A 96 -5.01 8.45 -1.50
CA LEU A 96 -4.26 9.59 -2.04
C LEU A 96 -4.25 9.58 -3.58
N GLU A 97 -4.03 8.41 -4.21
CA GLU A 97 -4.08 8.26 -5.68
C GLU A 97 -5.46 8.66 -6.25
N LEU A 98 -6.56 8.30 -5.59
CA LEU A 98 -7.92 8.68 -6.00
C LEU A 98 -8.16 10.19 -5.97
N ASN A 99 -7.47 10.89 -5.06
CA ASN A 99 -7.51 12.34 -4.93
C ASN A 99 -6.43 13.05 -5.78
N GLY A 100 -5.67 12.32 -6.60
CA GLY A 100 -4.60 12.87 -7.43
C GLY A 100 -3.35 13.28 -6.65
N VAL A 101 -3.18 12.79 -5.42
CA VAL A 101 -2.08 13.13 -4.51
C VAL A 101 -1.03 12.02 -4.50
N GLU A 102 0.24 12.37 -4.67
CA GLU A 102 1.33 11.40 -4.65
C GLU A 102 1.83 11.12 -3.22
N LEU A 103 1.89 9.85 -2.80
CA LEU A 103 2.61 9.48 -1.59
C LEU A 103 4.12 9.33 -1.89
N ARG A 104 4.98 10.07 -1.18
CA ARG A 104 6.43 10.04 -1.36
C ARG A 104 7.14 9.71 -0.05
N SER A 105 8.11 8.79 -0.11
CA SER A 105 9.03 8.58 1.00
C SER A 105 10.35 9.32 0.76
N ILE A 106 10.90 9.90 1.82
CA ILE A 106 12.21 10.55 1.83
C ILE A 106 13.34 9.52 1.72
N ARG A 107 13.14 8.30 2.22
CA ARG A 107 14.10 7.20 2.06
C ARG A 107 14.20 6.77 0.60
N ARG A 108 15.36 7.04 -0.01
CA ARG A 108 15.68 6.67 -1.42
C ARG A 108 15.53 5.18 -1.72
N ARG A 109 15.76 4.28 -0.76
CA ARG A 109 15.61 2.82 -0.95
C ARG A 109 14.16 2.39 -1.21
N GLU A 110 13.16 3.22 -0.89
CA GLU A 110 11.74 2.90 -1.04
C GLU A 110 11.15 3.43 -2.35
N LYS A 111 11.98 3.97 -3.26
CA LYS A 111 11.59 4.64 -4.52
C LYS A 111 10.68 3.83 -5.44
N HIS A 112 10.91 2.52 -5.53
CA HIS A 112 10.05 1.65 -6.34
C HIS A 112 8.67 1.42 -5.71
N THR A 113 8.60 1.31 -4.40
CA THR A 113 7.35 0.99 -3.69
C THR A 113 6.36 2.15 -3.75
N TRP A 114 6.82 3.40 -3.63
CA TRP A 114 5.93 4.56 -3.68
C TRP A 114 5.59 5.05 -5.09
N LYS A 115 6.46 4.85 -6.09
CA LYS A 115 6.17 5.24 -7.49
C LYS A 115 5.17 4.34 -8.23
N THR A 116 5.03 3.08 -7.82
CA THR A 116 4.20 2.13 -8.56
C THR A 116 2.74 2.35 -8.22
N GLN A 117 1.90 2.75 -9.18
CA GLN A 117 0.46 2.91 -8.95
C GLN A 117 -0.17 1.61 -8.39
N THR A 118 -1.11 1.74 -7.47
CA THR A 118 -1.77 0.59 -6.83
C THR A 118 -2.50 -0.28 -7.85
N GLU A 119 -3.06 0.32 -8.90
CA GLU A 119 -3.67 -0.40 -10.05
C GLU A 119 -2.67 -1.26 -10.83
N ARG A 120 -1.48 -0.72 -11.14
CA ARG A 120 -0.44 -1.49 -11.84
C ARG A 120 0.08 -2.63 -10.97
N LEU A 121 0.15 -2.45 -9.65
CA LEU A 121 0.46 -3.54 -8.72
C LEU A 121 -0.62 -4.63 -8.75
N ARG A 122 -1.90 -4.26 -8.84
CA ARG A 122 -3.03 -5.21 -8.96
C ARG A 122 -2.98 -6.00 -10.25
N GLU A 123 -2.84 -5.33 -11.40
CA GLU A 123 -2.78 -5.98 -12.70
C GLU A 123 -1.56 -6.89 -12.83
N THR A 124 -0.39 -6.42 -12.42
CA THR A 124 0.84 -7.21 -12.44
C THR A 124 0.74 -8.40 -11.49
N SER A 125 0.15 -8.22 -10.30
CA SER A 125 -0.05 -9.31 -9.34
C SER A 125 -1.05 -10.35 -9.86
N ARG A 126 -2.18 -9.93 -10.46
CA ARG A 126 -3.14 -10.85 -11.12
C ARG A 126 -2.49 -11.63 -12.25
N ARG A 127 -1.79 -10.94 -13.15
CA ARG A 127 -1.12 -11.57 -14.30
C ARG A 127 -0.06 -12.58 -13.85
N ASN A 128 0.79 -12.20 -12.90
CA ASN A 128 1.82 -13.09 -12.37
C ASN A 128 1.22 -14.26 -11.58
N PHE A 129 0.08 -14.07 -10.92
CA PHE A 129 -0.63 -15.15 -10.24
C PHE A 129 -1.20 -16.17 -11.23
N ILE A 130 -1.82 -15.70 -12.32
CA ILE A 130 -2.32 -16.57 -13.40
C ILE A 130 -1.17 -17.33 -14.06
N ILE A 131 -0.07 -16.66 -14.40
CA ILE A 131 1.12 -17.29 -15.00
C ILE A 131 1.70 -18.35 -14.07
N GLU A 132 1.83 -18.06 -12.78
CA GLU A 132 2.28 -19.05 -11.80
C GLU A 132 1.34 -20.25 -11.70
N MET A 133 0.02 -20.03 -11.72
CA MET A 133 -0.96 -21.12 -11.68
C MET A 133 -0.85 -22.04 -12.91
N ILE A 134 -0.61 -21.46 -14.09
CA ILE A 134 -0.41 -22.19 -15.34
C ILE A 134 0.89 -23.00 -15.29
N LEU A 135 2.00 -22.38 -14.88
CA LEU A 135 3.28 -23.08 -14.65
C LEU A 135 3.12 -24.23 -13.65
N TYR A 136 2.36 -24.00 -12.59
CA TYR A 136 2.08 -25.01 -11.58
C TYR A 136 1.30 -26.20 -12.15
N ALA A 137 0.25 -25.92 -12.92
CA ALA A 137 -0.52 -26.95 -13.61
C ALA A 137 0.35 -27.76 -14.59
N MET A 138 1.28 -27.12 -15.30
CA MET A 138 2.24 -27.81 -16.17
C MET A 138 3.19 -28.72 -15.38
N ILE A 139 3.70 -28.29 -14.23
CA ILE A 139 4.57 -29.11 -13.37
C ILE A 139 3.83 -30.36 -12.86
N TRP A 140 2.57 -30.20 -12.43
CA TRP A 140 1.73 -31.32 -12.02
C TRP A 140 1.43 -32.27 -13.18
N GLY A 141 1.11 -31.74 -14.37
CA GLY A 141 0.90 -32.53 -15.58
C GLY A 141 2.13 -33.34 -15.98
N ALA A 142 3.32 -32.73 -15.96
CA ALA A 142 4.59 -33.40 -16.25
C ALA A 142 4.91 -34.48 -15.22
N GLY A 143 4.64 -34.22 -13.93
CA GLY A 143 4.83 -35.21 -12.86
C GLY A 143 3.94 -36.43 -13.01
N ILE A 144 2.65 -36.24 -13.31
CA ILE A 144 1.70 -37.35 -13.56
C ILE A 144 2.11 -38.14 -14.81
N TYR A 145 2.53 -37.46 -15.87
CA TYR A 145 3.01 -38.10 -17.09
C TYR A 145 4.27 -38.96 -16.85
N LEU A 146 5.21 -38.47 -16.03
CA LEU A 146 6.40 -39.23 -15.63
C LEU A 146 6.04 -40.48 -14.82
N MET A 147 5.08 -40.40 -13.89
CA MET A 147 4.59 -41.57 -13.15
C MET A 147 4.01 -42.64 -14.09
N TYR A 148 3.27 -42.21 -15.12
CA TYR A 148 2.67 -43.11 -16.10
C TYR A 148 3.70 -43.86 -16.95
N ILE A 149 4.77 -43.19 -17.37
CA ILE A 149 5.84 -43.78 -18.20
C ILE A 149 6.78 -44.66 -17.38
N LEU A 150 7.24 -44.19 -16.23
CA LEU A 150 8.30 -44.86 -15.48
C LEU A 150 7.84 -46.21 -14.92
N ARG A 151 6.57 -46.35 -14.52
CA ARG A 151 5.97 -47.55 -13.89
C ARG A 151 6.77 -48.18 -12.74
N GLU A 152 7.81 -47.50 -12.26
CA GLU A 152 8.64 -47.89 -11.14
C GLU A 152 8.05 -47.33 -9.83
N PRO A 153 7.70 -48.19 -8.85
CA PRO A 153 6.99 -47.77 -7.65
C PRO A 153 7.83 -46.82 -6.77
N ILE A 154 9.14 -47.04 -6.67
CA ILE A 154 10.06 -46.19 -5.88
C ILE A 154 10.14 -44.78 -6.47
N LEU A 155 10.30 -44.67 -7.79
CA LEU A 155 10.35 -43.37 -8.49
C LEU A 155 9.00 -42.66 -8.43
N THR A 156 7.91 -43.40 -8.55
CA THR A 156 6.55 -42.86 -8.41
C THR A 156 6.35 -42.22 -7.02
N ILE A 157 6.76 -42.89 -5.94
CA ILE A 157 6.69 -42.36 -4.57
C ILE A 157 7.53 -41.08 -4.42
N LEU A 158 8.74 -41.06 -4.99
CA LEU A 158 9.63 -39.90 -4.99
C LEU A 158 9.02 -38.69 -5.72
N ILE A 159 8.38 -38.91 -6.88
CA ILE A 159 7.71 -37.85 -7.64
C ILE A 159 6.50 -37.33 -6.86
N VAL A 160 5.69 -38.21 -6.26
CA VAL A 160 4.54 -37.81 -5.43
C VAL A 160 5.00 -36.97 -4.22
N ALA A 161 6.05 -37.40 -3.52
CA ALA A 161 6.61 -36.66 -2.39
C ALA A 161 7.12 -35.27 -2.81
N THR A 162 7.77 -35.19 -3.98
CA THR A 162 8.25 -33.92 -4.54
C THR A 162 7.09 -33.00 -4.89
N LEU A 163 6.07 -33.48 -5.60
CA LEU A 163 4.86 -32.72 -5.93
C LEU A 163 4.11 -32.26 -4.67
N ALA A 164 4.03 -33.11 -3.64
CA ALA A 164 3.41 -32.75 -2.36
C ALA A 164 4.18 -31.64 -1.63
N LEU A 165 5.52 -31.71 -1.60
CA LEU A 165 6.36 -30.69 -0.98
C LEU A 165 6.32 -29.36 -1.76
N THR A 166 6.39 -29.42 -3.09
CA THR A 166 6.18 -28.24 -3.95
C THR A 166 4.78 -27.68 -3.75
N GLY A 167 3.77 -28.56 -3.61
CA GLY A 167 2.37 -28.30 -3.25
C GLY A 167 2.25 -27.41 -2.05
N TYR A 168 2.78 -27.94 -0.96
CA TYR A 168 2.75 -27.34 0.35
C TYR A 168 3.51 -26.00 0.40
N THR A 169 4.70 -25.93 -0.19
CA THR A 169 5.51 -24.71 -0.20
C THR A 169 4.87 -23.60 -1.03
N TYR A 170 4.32 -23.91 -2.20
CA TYR A 170 3.60 -22.95 -3.03
C TYR A 170 2.34 -22.43 -2.33
N TYR A 171 1.57 -23.34 -1.72
CA TYR A 171 0.35 -22.96 -1.00
C TYR A 171 0.63 -22.05 0.20
N THR A 172 1.62 -22.41 1.02
CA THR A 172 1.93 -21.70 2.27
C THR A 172 2.61 -20.35 2.04
N LYS A 173 3.61 -20.28 1.14
CA LYS A 173 4.41 -19.07 0.93
C LYS A 173 3.84 -18.14 -0.14
N THR A 174 3.29 -18.67 -1.22
CA THR A 174 2.94 -17.87 -2.42
C THR A 174 1.44 -17.64 -2.53
N TYR A 175 0.63 -18.71 -2.52
CA TYR A 175 -0.82 -18.62 -2.70
C TYR A 175 -1.49 -17.86 -1.54
N LYS A 176 -1.19 -18.20 -0.27
CA LYS A 176 -1.75 -17.51 0.91
C LYS A 176 -1.40 -16.03 0.96
N VAL A 177 -0.21 -15.63 0.50
CA VAL A 177 0.23 -14.22 0.51
C VAL A 177 -0.45 -13.46 -0.63
N ARG A 178 -0.48 -14.03 -1.85
CA ARG A 178 -1.11 -13.41 -3.01
C ARG A 178 -2.63 -13.34 -2.91
N LYS A 179 -3.30 -14.37 -2.41
CA LYS A 179 -4.75 -14.35 -2.15
C LYS A 179 -5.11 -13.29 -1.10
N ARG A 180 -4.28 -13.10 -0.07
CA ARG A 180 -4.46 -12.01 0.91
C ARG A 180 -4.26 -10.63 0.26
N LEU A 181 -3.23 -10.46 -0.57
CA LEU A 181 -3.02 -9.23 -1.35
C LEU A 181 -4.19 -8.92 -2.29
N LEU A 182 -4.68 -9.92 -3.05
CA LEU A 182 -5.80 -9.79 -3.97
C LEU A 182 -7.10 -9.43 -3.27
N LYS A 183 -7.44 -10.15 -2.19
CA LYS A 183 -8.62 -9.84 -1.38
C LYS A 183 -8.54 -8.41 -0.81
N LYS A 184 -7.35 -7.97 -0.41
CA LYS A 184 -7.13 -6.60 0.09
C LYS A 184 -7.21 -5.55 -1.00
N LEU A 185 -6.72 -5.85 -2.21
CA LEU A 185 -6.90 -5.02 -3.40
C LEU A 185 -8.37 -4.95 -3.85
N GLU A 186 -9.17 -5.99 -3.61
CA GLU A 186 -10.63 -5.98 -3.83
C GLU A 186 -11.38 -5.24 -2.72
N GLU A 187 -10.94 -5.31 -1.46
CA GLU A 187 -11.48 -4.45 -0.39
C GLU A 187 -11.18 -2.96 -0.67
N LEU A 188 -10.08 -2.67 -1.38
CA LEU A 188 -9.76 -1.32 -1.86
C LEU A 188 -10.70 -0.80 -2.96
N ASP A 189 -11.44 -1.67 -3.68
CA ASP A 189 -12.51 -1.23 -4.60
C ASP A 189 -13.67 -0.54 -3.85
N ARG A 190 -13.84 -0.82 -2.54
CA ARG A 190 -14.76 -0.05 -1.69
C ARG A 190 -14.29 1.39 -1.46
N VAL A 191 -13.01 1.69 -1.69
CA VAL A 191 -12.49 3.06 -1.61
C VAL A 191 -12.81 3.83 -2.89
N ASP A 192 -12.88 3.15 -4.04
CA ASP A 192 -13.27 3.77 -5.30
C ASP A 192 -14.72 4.28 -5.26
N THR A 193 -15.62 3.60 -4.53
CA THR A 193 -16.99 4.10 -4.28
C THR A 193 -17.02 5.34 -3.39
N LEU A 194 -15.97 5.60 -2.59
CA LEU A 194 -15.84 6.81 -1.77
C LEU A 194 -15.42 8.03 -2.59
N LYS A 195 -14.91 7.86 -3.81
CA LYS A 195 -14.48 8.98 -4.68
C LYS A 195 -15.57 10.04 -4.86
N ASN A 196 -16.84 9.61 -4.90
CA ASN A 196 -17.98 10.51 -5.09
C ASN A 196 -18.63 10.96 -3.77
N LYS A 197 -18.21 10.42 -2.62
CA LYS A 197 -18.76 10.75 -1.30
C LYS A 197 -17.83 11.71 -0.56
N ARG A 198 -18.18 12.99 -0.50
CA ARG A 198 -17.41 14.01 0.26
C ARG A 198 -17.69 14.00 1.76
N ASN A 199 -18.81 13.43 2.20
CA ASN A 199 -19.22 13.40 3.61
C ASN A 199 -18.64 12.21 4.39
N VAL A 200 -17.35 11.98 4.22
CA VAL A 200 -16.67 10.84 4.83
C VAL A 200 -15.70 11.35 5.88
N ARG A 201 -15.62 10.65 7.00
CA ARG A 201 -14.56 10.80 8.00
C ARG A 201 -13.88 9.45 8.17
N PHE A 202 -12.56 9.44 8.04
CA PHE A 202 -11.78 8.23 8.26
C PHE A 202 -11.45 8.13 9.74
N ASN A 203 -11.63 6.94 10.32
CA ASN A 203 -11.17 6.61 11.67
C ASN A 203 -10.19 5.44 11.55
N ILE A 204 -8.90 5.75 11.59
CA ILE A 204 -7.83 4.78 11.41
C ILE A 204 -7.35 4.28 12.77
N THR A 205 -7.45 2.97 12.95
CA THR A 205 -7.00 2.27 14.15
C THR A 205 -5.96 1.21 13.81
N LEU A 206 -5.27 0.69 14.84
CA LEU A 206 -4.36 -0.47 14.69
C LEU A 206 -5.11 -1.73 14.21
N LYS A 207 -6.42 -1.83 14.48
CA LYS A 207 -7.25 -2.98 14.10
C LYS A 207 -7.75 -2.90 12.66
N GLY A 208 -7.78 -1.70 12.07
CA GLY A 208 -8.29 -1.48 10.72
C GLY A 208 -8.74 -0.05 10.49
N VAL A 209 -9.24 0.20 9.28
CA VAL A 209 -9.80 1.49 8.87
C VAL A 209 -11.32 1.41 8.96
N GLU A 210 -11.92 2.28 9.75
CA GLU A 210 -13.36 2.49 9.79
C GLU A 210 -13.70 3.74 8.98
N VAL A 211 -14.65 3.61 8.05
CA VAL A 211 -15.17 4.72 7.27
C VAL A 211 -16.49 5.14 7.90
N ILE A 212 -16.50 6.31 8.53
CA ILE A 212 -17.68 6.86 9.18
C ILE A 212 -18.28 7.89 8.23
N GLU A 213 -19.48 7.62 7.72
CA GLU A 213 -20.26 8.64 7.02
C GLU A 213 -20.74 9.65 8.04
N THR A 214 -20.37 10.92 7.88
CA THR A 214 -20.90 11.98 8.74
C THR A 214 -22.25 12.43 8.17
N PRO A 215 -23.36 12.30 8.93
CA PRO A 215 -24.60 12.95 8.54
C PRO A 215 -24.37 14.45 8.48
N PHE A 216 -24.97 15.08 7.47
CA PHE A 216 -24.98 16.54 7.32
C PHE A 216 -25.59 17.22 8.55
#